data_AF-K1TUP8-F1
#
_entry.id   AF-K1TUP8-F1
#
_cell.length_a   1.000
_cell.length_b   1.000
_cell.length_c   1.000
_cell.angle_alpha   90.00
_cell.angle_beta   90.00
_cell.angle_gamma   90.00
#
_symmetry.space_group_name_H-M   'P 1'
#
loop_
_entity.id
_entity.type
_entity.pdbx_description
1 polymer ?
#
loop_
_entity_poly.entity_id
_entity_poly.type
_entity_poly.pdbx_seq_one_letter_code
_entity_poly.pdbx_strand_id
1 'polypeptide(L)'
;PVMMNITNSQVDSNYGGQRDGGDAMSTINPDDIAQITLLKGASAAALYGAVAANGAIMITTKSAQSGKVSVNVSSNTTMESPMVLPEFQTTYGMSDNGTFSWGEKLSSKAPNYAKKFFRTGFTTNNSISLSGGNENIQSYFSYANVYSQGITPQNDYRSHNLNSKVVSIF
;
A
#
# COMPACT_ATOMS: atom_id res chain seq x y z
N PRO A 1 -8.70 15.53 13.72
CA PRO A 1 -7.71 14.46 13.93
C PRO A 1 -8.37 13.08 13.92
N VAL A 2 -8.17 12.32 12.84
CA VAL A 2 -8.59 10.91 12.83
C VAL A 2 -7.53 10.14 13.60
N MET A 3 -7.88 9.64 14.79
CA MET A 3 -7.01 8.74 15.54
C MET A 3 -7.21 7.34 14.96
N MET A 4 -6.24 6.87 14.18
CA MET A 4 -6.19 5.49 13.71
C MET A 4 -5.27 4.68 14.62
N ASN A 5 -5.83 3.63 15.23
CA ASN A 5 -5.07 2.67 16.02
C ASN A 5 -4.47 1.63 15.05
N ILE A 6 -3.22 1.85 14.64
CA ILE A 6 -2.42 0.85 13.92
C ILE A 6 -1.97 -0.19 14.93
N THR A 7 -2.25 -1.47 14.64
CA THR A 7 -1.84 -2.58 15.50
C THR A 7 -0.31 -2.68 15.42
N ASN A 8 0.40 -2.51 16.55
CA ASN A 8 1.87 -2.64 16.64
C ASN A 8 2.39 -4.08 16.45
N SER A 9 1.63 -4.96 15.79
CA SER A 9 2.05 -6.33 15.51
C SER A 9 3.04 -6.33 14.36
N GLN A 10 4.29 -6.01 14.66
CA GLN A 10 5.40 -6.20 13.74
C GLN A 10 5.61 -7.71 13.53
N VAL A 11 5.85 -8.11 12.28
CA VAL A 11 6.25 -9.47 11.90
C VAL A 11 7.47 -9.87 12.74
N ASP A 12 7.29 -10.84 13.63
CA ASP A 12 8.30 -11.32 14.60
C ASP A 12 9.10 -12.52 14.04
N SER A 13 8.70 -13.06 12.87
CA SER A 13 9.35 -14.19 12.22
C SER A 13 10.00 -13.86 10.88
N ASN A 14 11.29 -14.17 10.79
CA ASN A 14 12.13 -14.06 9.59
C ASN A 14 11.68 -14.96 8.42
N TYR A 15 10.75 -15.89 8.67
CA TYR A 15 10.23 -16.87 7.70
C TYR A 15 8.89 -16.46 7.06
N GLY A 16 8.35 -15.28 7.42
CA GLY A 16 7.10 -14.76 6.87
C GLY A 16 5.85 -15.52 7.37
N GLY A 17 4.66 -15.07 6.93
CA GLY A 17 3.37 -15.71 7.21
C GLY A 17 2.51 -15.03 8.28
N GLN A 18 2.99 -13.98 8.94
CA GLN A 18 2.16 -13.16 9.82
C GLN A 18 1.48 -12.04 9.01
N ARG A 19 0.24 -11.74 9.39
CA ARG A 19 -0.61 -10.75 8.74
C ARG A 19 -0.18 -9.36 9.20
N ASP A 20 0.46 -8.60 8.33
CA ASP A 20 0.72 -7.18 8.56
C ASP A 20 -0.62 -6.44 8.68
N GLY A 21 -0.76 -5.65 9.74
CA GLY A 21 -1.96 -4.86 10.03
C GLY A 21 -2.16 -3.70 9.05
N GLY A 22 -1.14 -3.39 8.25
CA GLY A 22 -1.14 -2.29 7.29
C GLY A 22 -1.00 -0.92 7.96
N ASP A 23 -0.68 0.08 7.15
CA ASP A 23 -0.48 1.46 7.62
C ASP A 23 -1.73 2.31 7.42
N ALA A 24 -1.96 3.26 8.33
CA ALA A 24 -3.03 4.28 8.21
C ALA A 24 -2.92 5.14 6.93
N MET A 25 -1.75 5.18 6.29
CA MET A 25 -1.55 5.86 5.00
C MET A 25 -2.08 5.02 3.83
N SER A 26 -2.14 3.69 3.97
CA SER A 26 -2.61 2.79 2.91
C SER A 26 -4.15 2.78 2.75
N THR A 27 -4.87 3.29 3.75
CA THR A 27 -6.33 3.43 3.73
C THR A 27 -6.80 4.73 3.07
N ILE A 28 -5.88 5.65 2.74
CA ILE A 28 -6.22 6.89 2.04
C ILE A 28 -6.02 6.67 0.55
N ASN A 29 -7.06 6.92 -0.24
CA ASN A 29 -6.95 6.94 -1.68
C ASN A 29 -6.06 8.12 -2.12
N PRO A 30 -4.93 7.91 -2.82
CA PRO A 30 -4.07 8.99 -3.27
C PRO A 30 -4.79 9.96 -4.22
N ASP A 31 -5.76 9.47 -5.01
CA ASP A 31 -6.54 10.32 -5.92
C ASP A 31 -7.45 11.32 -5.19
N ASP A 32 -7.71 11.12 -3.89
CA ASP A 32 -8.50 12.04 -3.06
C ASP A 32 -7.63 13.13 -2.41
N ILE A 33 -6.31 13.01 -2.48
CA ILE A 33 -5.38 13.97 -1.87
C ILE A 33 -5.27 15.20 -2.78
N ALA A 34 -5.55 16.38 -2.22
CA ALA A 34 -5.31 17.65 -2.88
C ALA A 34 -3.90 18.18 -2.57
N GLN A 35 -3.47 18.09 -1.31
CA GLN A 35 -2.17 18.58 -0.87
C GLN A 35 -1.64 17.81 0.34
N ILE A 36 -0.33 17.60 0.37
CA ILE A 36 0.41 17.09 1.53
C ILE A 36 1.34 18.21 2.03
N THR A 37 1.25 18.54 3.30
CA THR A 37 2.10 19.55 3.96
C THR A 37 2.85 18.90 5.12
N LEU A 38 4.17 19.02 5.11
CA LEU A 38 5.03 18.51 6.18
C LEU A 38 5.34 19.62 7.18
N LEU A 39 4.89 19.44 8.43
CA LEU A 39 5.16 20.34 9.54
C LEU A 39 6.33 19.77 10.35
N LYS A 40 7.48 20.47 10.32
CA LYS A 40 8.72 20.02 10.96
C LYS A 40 8.93 20.72 12.31
N GLY A 41 9.28 19.95 13.34
CA GLY A 41 9.75 20.48 14.62
C GLY A 41 8.68 21.20 15.45
N ALA A 42 9.08 22.30 16.11
CA ALA A 42 8.30 22.97 17.15
C ALA A 42 6.96 23.56 16.67
N SER A 43 6.82 23.90 15.38
CA SER A 43 5.57 24.45 14.83
C SER A 43 4.45 23.42 14.74
N ALA A 44 4.78 22.14 14.59
CA ALA A 44 3.81 21.04 14.58
C ALA A 44 3.29 20.75 16.00
N ALA A 45 4.20 20.71 16.98
CA ALA A 45 3.88 20.48 18.38
C ALA A 45 3.04 21.62 18.99
N ALA A 46 3.22 22.85 18.54
CA ALA A 46 2.42 23.99 18.99
C ALA A 46 0.94 23.91 18.57
N LEU A 47 0.66 23.39 17.36
CA LEU A 47 -0.71 23.33 16.83
C LEU A 47 -1.43 22.02 17.18
N TYR A 48 -0.69 20.91 17.26
CA TYR A 48 -1.25 19.55 17.41
C TYR A 48 -0.80 18.83 18.70
N GLY A 49 -0.04 19.49 19.57
CA GLY A 49 0.36 18.97 20.89
C GLY A 49 1.47 17.91 20.84
N ALA A 50 1.62 17.18 21.95
CA ALA A 50 2.73 16.23 22.16
C ALA A 50 2.81 15.12 21.10
N VAL A 51 1.70 14.73 20.50
CA VAL A 51 1.66 13.71 19.42
C VAL A 51 2.37 14.17 18.14
N ALA A 52 2.57 15.48 17.96
CA ALA A 52 3.31 16.07 16.84
C ALA A 52 4.73 16.50 17.22
N ALA A 53 5.26 16.04 18.36
CA ALA A 53 6.63 16.35 18.79
C ALA A 53 7.70 15.87 17.79
N ASN A 54 7.43 14.76 17.09
CA ASN A 54 8.26 14.23 16.01
C ASN A 54 7.91 14.82 14.63
N GLY A 55 7.04 15.85 14.57
CA GLY A 55 6.48 16.43 13.36
C GLY A 55 5.08 15.93 13.04
N ALA A 56 4.45 16.54 12.03
CA ALA A 56 3.13 16.14 11.54
C ALA A 56 3.05 16.21 10.01
N ILE A 57 2.33 15.25 9.42
CA ILE A 57 1.98 15.27 8.00
C ILE A 57 0.51 15.68 7.90
N MET A 58 0.25 16.87 7.38
CA MET A 58 -1.10 17.37 7.15
C MET A 58 -1.53 17.03 5.73
N ILE A 59 -2.61 16.26 5.61
CA ILE A 59 -3.19 15.86 4.33
C ILE A 59 -4.48 16.63 4.14
N THR A 60 -4.56 17.41 3.06
CA THR A 60 -5.78 18.09 2.64
C THR A 60 -6.43 17.28 1.53
N THR A 61 -7.66 16.86 1.72
CA THR A 61 -8.44 16.13 0.72
C THR A 61 -9.14 17.07 -0.26
N LYS A 62 -9.35 16.59 -1.49
CA LYS A 62 -10.12 17.29 -2.52
C LYS A 62 -11.51 17.64 -1.99
N SER A 63 -11.95 18.84 -2.35
CA SER A 63 -13.27 19.38 -1.99
C SER A 63 -13.94 19.83 -3.28
N ALA A 64 -15.27 19.80 -3.32
CA ALA A 64 -15.99 20.27 -4.49
C ALA A 64 -15.87 21.78 -4.65
N GLN A 65 -15.79 22.24 -5.90
CA GLN A 65 -15.84 23.66 -6.22
C GLN A 65 -17.27 24.05 -6.62
N SER A 66 -17.68 25.28 -6.30
CA SER A 66 -18.99 25.80 -6.70
C SER A 66 -19.14 25.82 -8.22
N GLY A 67 -20.32 25.44 -8.70
CA GLY A 67 -20.80 25.73 -10.05
C GLY A 67 -20.63 24.63 -11.09
N LYS A 68 -19.67 23.70 -10.95
CA LYS A 68 -19.52 22.59 -11.91
C LYS A 68 -19.40 21.24 -11.22
N VAL A 69 -20.23 20.30 -11.70
CA VAL A 69 -20.07 18.89 -11.39
C VAL A 69 -18.86 18.37 -12.18
N SER A 70 -17.93 17.73 -11.50
CA SER A 70 -16.75 17.07 -12.07
C SER A 70 -16.79 15.60 -11.69
N VAL A 71 -16.59 14.75 -12.69
CA VAL A 71 -16.42 13.31 -12.53
C VAL A 71 -15.00 12.98 -12.98
N ASN A 72 -14.24 12.30 -12.14
CA ASN A 72 -12.91 11.80 -12.49
C ASN A 72 -12.90 10.29 -12.33
N VAL A 73 -12.39 9.60 -13.35
CA VAL A 73 -12.16 8.17 -13.33
C VAL A 73 -10.68 7.94 -13.58
N SER A 74 -10.04 7.20 -12.69
CA SER A 74 -8.65 6.80 -12.81
C SER A 74 -8.59 5.28 -12.83
N SER A 75 -7.80 4.74 -13.76
CA SER A 75 -7.49 3.31 -13.79
C SER A 75 -6.02 3.16 -14.13
N ASN A 76 -5.27 2.55 -13.21
CA ASN A 76 -3.85 2.31 -13.36
C ASN A 76 -3.56 0.82 -13.15
N THR A 77 -2.85 0.20 -14.09
CA THR A 77 -2.40 -1.20 -13.96
C THR A 77 -0.88 -1.24 -14.04
N THR A 78 -0.27 -1.91 -13.06
CA THR A 78 1.17 -2.11 -12.94
C THR A 78 1.47 -3.59 -12.95
N MET A 79 2.50 -4.00 -13.70
CA MET A 79 2.98 -5.37 -13.74
C MET A 79 4.34 -5.44 -13.07
N GLU A 80 4.56 -6.47 -12.27
CA GLU A 80 5.75 -6.62 -11.44
C GLU A 80 6.41 -7.97 -11.74
N SER A 81 7.74 -7.97 -11.79
CA SER A 81 8.52 -9.19 -11.94
C SER A 81 9.74 -9.16 -11.02
N PRO A 82 10.28 -10.31 -10.60
CA PRO A 82 11.44 -10.36 -9.72
C PRO A 82 12.65 -9.67 -10.39
N MET A 83 13.17 -8.61 -9.77
CA MET A 83 14.32 -7.87 -10.28
C MET A 83 15.62 -8.67 -10.19
N VAL A 84 15.81 -9.39 -9.09
CA VAL A 84 16.95 -10.29 -8.85
C VAL A 84 16.42 -11.57 -8.25
N LEU A 85 16.80 -12.71 -8.85
CA LEU A 85 16.52 -14.02 -8.28
C LEU A 85 17.77 -14.49 -7.52
N PRO A 86 17.62 -15.09 -6.33
CA PRO A 86 18.75 -15.70 -5.64
C PRO A 86 19.33 -16.84 -6.49
N GLU A 87 20.66 -16.84 -6.62
CA GLU A 87 21.38 -17.95 -7.22
C GLU A 87 21.61 -19.03 -6.17
N PHE A 88 20.86 -20.13 -6.30
CA PHE A 88 21.08 -21.30 -5.46
C PHE A 88 22.25 -22.13 -5.98
N GLN A 89 23.02 -22.71 -5.06
CA GLN A 89 23.96 -23.76 -5.41
C GLN A 89 23.20 -24.94 -6.03
N THR A 90 23.82 -25.60 -7.02
CA THR A 90 23.22 -26.76 -7.74
C THR A 90 24.11 -28.00 -7.78
N THR A 91 25.29 -27.95 -7.16
CA THR A 91 26.33 -28.99 -7.23
C THR A 91 26.24 -30.08 -6.15
N TYR A 92 25.76 -29.77 -4.95
CA TYR A 92 25.66 -30.66 -3.80
C TYR A 92 24.20 -30.94 -3.42
N GLY A 93 23.92 -32.14 -2.96
CA GLY A 93 22.60 -32.60 -2.54
C GLY A 93 22.26 -32.24 -1.09
N MET A 94 21.18 -32.81 -0.56
CA MET A 94 20.75 -32.65 0.83
C MET A 94 21.79 -33.22 1.79
N SER A 95 22.18 -32.44 2.81
CA SER A 95 23.02 -32.86 3.94
C SER A 95 22.23 -33.80 4.87
N ASP A 96 22.91 -34.64 5.65
CA ASP A 96 22.31 -35.59 6.61
C ASP A 96 21.28 -34.96 7.58
N ASN A 97 21.42 -33.68 7.90
CA ASN A 97 20.47 -32.95 8.75
C ASN A 97 19.30 -32.29 7.98
N GLY A 98 19.19 -32.57 6.69
CA GLY A 98 17.99 -32.39 5.87
C GLY A 98 17.57 -30.98 5.46
N THR A 99 18.29 -29.94 5.89
CA THR A 99 17.91 -28.53 5.62
C THR A 99 18.88 -27.79 4.71
N PHE A 100 20.10 -28.29 4.53
CA PHE A 100 21.15 -27.62 3.78
C PHE A 100 21.61 -28.47 2.60
N SER A 101 21.98 -27.81 1.51
CA SER A 101 22.42 -28.45 0.28
C SER A 101 23.94 -28.70 0.24
N TRP A 102 24.50 -29.24 1.34
CA TRP A 102 25.93 -29.56 1.50
C TRP A 102 26.19 -31.07 1.65
N GLY A 103 25.34 -31.91 1.03
CA GLY A 103 25.51 -33.35 0.98
C GLY A 103 26.44 -33.81 -0.14
N GLU A 104 26.28 -35.05 -0.59
CA GLU A 104 27.09 -35.60 -1.69
C GLU A 104 26.98 -34.76 -2.97
N LYS A 105 28.06 -34.76 -3.76
CA LYS A 105 28.09 -34.09 -5.06
C LYS A 105 27.10 -34.78 -6.00
N LEU A 106 26.14 -34.02 -6.52
CA LEU A 106 25.14 -34.52 -7.44
C LEU A 106 25.80 -34.92 -8.77
N SER A 107 25.30 -35.99 -9.39
CA SER A 107 25.74 -36.45 -10.71
C SER A 107 25.34 -35.48 -11.83
N SER A 108 24.35 -34.61 -11.60
CA SER A 108 23.89 -33.56 -12.49
C SER A 108 23.45 -32.32 -11.70
N LYS A 109 23.42 -31.14 -12.35
CA LYS A 109 23.01 -29.88 -11.68
C LYS A 109 21.56 -29.96 -11.20
N ALA A 110 21.33 -29.61 -9.93
CA ALA A 110 19.98 -29.50 -9.40
C ALA A 110 19.15 -28.45 -10.18
N PRO A 111 17.86 -28.70 -10.42
CA PRO A 111 16.97 -27.74 -11.06
C PRO A 111 16.77 -26.50 -10.18
N ASN A 112 16.85 -25.32 -10.78
CA ASN A 112 16.58 -24.06 -10.09
C ASN A 112 15.06 -23.78 -10.05
N TYR A 113 14.46 -23.94 -8.87
CA TYR A 113 13.04 -23.66 -8.66
C TYR A 113 12.73 -22.19 -8.35
N ALA A 114 13.74 -21.34 -8.12
CA ALA A 114 13.54 -19.91 -7.80
C ALA A 114 12.65 -19.23 -8.85
N LYS A 115 12.99 -19.40 -10.13
CA LYS A 115 12.24 -18.79 -11.24
C LYS A 115 10.83 -19.38 -11.40
N LYS A 116 10.59 -20.62 -10.96
CA LYS A 116 9.26 -21.26 -11.01
C LYS A 116 8.39 -20.90 -9.82
N PHE A 117 8.99 -20.55 -8.69
CA PHE A 117 8.28 -20.15 -7.49
C PHE A 117 7.62 -18.77 -7.66
N PHE A 118 8.36 -17.81 -8.23
CA PHE A 118 7.80 -16.48 -8.49
C PHE A 118 6.95 -16.45 -9.76
N ARG A 119 5.84 -15.71 -9.69
CA ARG A 119 4.95 -15.38 -10.81
C ARG A 119 5.06 -13.89 -11.15
N THR A 120 4.60 -13.50 -12.34
CA THR A 120 4.39 -12.08 -12.64
C THR A 120 3.26 -11.56 -11.76
N GLY A 121 3.55 -10.53 -10.97
CA GLY A 121 2.57 -9.83 -10.17
C GLY A 121 1.85 -8.78 -11.01
N PHE A 122 0.62 -8.44 -10.61
CA PHE A 122 -0.10 -7.33 -11.21
C PHE A 122 -0.91 -6.59 -10.16
N THR A 123 -0.95 -5.27 -10.26
CA THR A 123 -1.70 -4.40 -9.37
C THR A 123 -2.56 -3.46 -10.20
N THR A 124 -3.86 -3.49 -9.98
CA THR A 124 -4.83 -2.60 -10.63
C THR A 124 -5.44 -1.69 -9.58
N ASN A 125 -5.33 -0.39 -9.79
CA ASN A 125 -5.94 0.66 -9.00
C ASN A 125 -7.03 1.30 -9.84
N ASN A 126 -8.27 1.25 -9.36
CA ASN A 126 -9.41 1.92 -9.99
C ASN A 126 -9.99 2.92 -9.01
N SER A 127 -10.24 4.15 -9.44
CA SER A 127 -10.93 5.13 -8.64
C SER A 127 -11.95 5.89 -9.47
N ILE A 128 -13.03 6.28 -8.81
CA ILE A 128 -14.05 7.18 -9.33
C ILE A 128 -14.32 8.23 -8.27
N SER A 129 -14.35 9.49 -8.68
CA SER A 129 -14.76 10.59 -7.81
C SER A 129 -15.76 11.49 -8.52
N LEU A 130 -16.70 11.98 -7.74
CA LEU A 130 -17.74 12.92 -8.12
C LEU A 130 -17.65 14.11 -7.17
N SER A 131 -17.55 15.31 -7.73
CA SER A 131 -17.53 16.55 -6.96
C SER A 131 -18.50 17.55 -7.57
N GLY A 132 -19.32 18.19 -6.77
CA GLY A 132 -20.24 19.22 -7.26
C GLY A 132 -20.89 19.98 -6.12
N GLY A 133 -21.41 21.16 -6.41
CA GLY A 133 -22.01 22.01 -5.40
C GLY A 133 -22.40 23.37 -5.93
N ASN A 134 -23.18 24.09 -5.15
CA ASN A 134 -23.47 25.51 -5.35
C ASN A 134 -22.69 26.33 -4.30
N GLU A 135 -22.95 27.64 -4.26
CA GLU A 135 -22.25 28.56 -3.37
C GLU A 135 -22.51 28.28 -1.88
N ASN A 136 -23.61 27.60 -1.56
CA ASN A 136 -24.02 27.30 -0.19
C ASN A 136 -23.66 25.87 0.26
N ILE A 137 -23.58 24.91 -0.68
CA ILE A 137 -23.33 23.49 -0.38
C ILE A 137 -22.39 22.90 -1.43
N GLN A 138 -21.30 22.33 -0.96
CA GLN A 138 -20.30 21.62 -1.75
C GLN A 138 -20.21 20.16 -1.30
N SER A 139 -20.30 19.21 -2.24
CA SER A 139 -20.28 17.77 -1.96
C SER A 139 -19.27 17.03 -2.82
N TYR A 140 -18.46 16.19 -2.18
CA TYR A 140 -17.47 15.33 -2.80
C TYR A 140 -17.69 13.88 -2.37
N PHE A 141 -17.65 12.96 -3.33
CA PHE A 141 -17.73 11.52 -3.12
C PHE A 141 -16.64 10.85 -3.93
N SER A 142 -16.01 9.83 -3.36
CA SER A 142 -15.03 9.01 -4.06
C SER A 142 -15.12 7.56 -3.61
N TYR A 143 -14.81 6.69 -4.56
CA TYR A 143 -14.64 5.27 -4.35
C TYR A 143 -13.37 4.84 -5.07
N ALA A 144 -12.52 4.10 -4.37
CA ALA A 144 -11.35 3.48 -4.96
C ALA A 144 -11.26 2.01 -4.57
N ASN A 145 -10.81 1.20 -5.52
CA ASN A 145 -10.50 -0.19 -5.34
C ASN A 145 -9.09 -0.49 -5.80
N VAL A 146 -8.34 -1.18 -4.95
CA VAL A 146 -7.02 -1.72 -5.27
C VAL A 146 -7.14 -3.23 -5.29
N TYR A 147 -6.75 -3.84 -6.40
CA TYR A 147 -6.56 -5.28 -6.51
C TYR A 147 -5.09 -5.54 -6.85
N SER A 148 -4.39 -6.23 -5.96
CA SER A 148 -2.99 -6.59 -6.18
C SER A 148 -2.81 -8.09 -6.03
N GLN A 149 -2.11 -8.67 -6.98
CA GLN A 149 -1.64 -10.04 -6.98
C GLN A 149 -0.11 -9.98 -7.00
N GLY A 150 0.52 -10.36 -5.90
CA GLY A 150 1.97 -10.28 -5.73
C GLY A 150 2.73 -11.33 -6.53
N ILE A 151 4.05 -11.10 -6.65
CA ILE A 151 4.99 -12.02 -7.34
C ILE A 151 5.16 -13.36 -6.62
N THR A 152 4.79 -13.46 -5.35
CA THR A 152 4.78 -14.71 -4.59
C THR A 152 3.40 -15.37 -4.64
N PRO A 153 3.32 -16.71 -4.73
CA PRO A 153 2.05 -17.42 -4.64
C PRO A 153 1.31 -17.09 -3.33
N GLN A 154 -0.02 -17.07 -3.38
CA GLN A 154 -0.90 -16.79 -2.23
C GLN A 154 -0.73 -15.40 -1.58
N ASN A 155 0.05 -14.50 -2.21
CA ASN A 155 0.14 -13.10 -1.79
C ASN A 155 -0.80 -12.26 -2.66
N ASP A 156 -2.03 -12.07 -2.18
CA ASP A 156 -3.05 -11.27 -2.86
C ASP A 156 -3.57 -10.21 -1.88
N TYR A 157 -3.78 -8.99 -2.35
CA TYR A 157 -4.27 -7.85 -1.56
C TYR A 157 -5.47 -7.19 -2.24
N ARG A 158 -6.49 -6.87 -1.45
CA ARG A 158 -7.69 -6.14 -1.88
C ARG A 158 -7.99 -5.03 -0.91
N SER A 159 -8.21 -3.83 -1.43
CA SER A 159 -8.67 -2.70 -0.64
C SER A 159 -9.81 -1.96 -1.32
N HIS A 160 -10.72 -1.46 -0.51
CA HIS A 160 -11.86 -0.66 -0.93
C HIS A 160 -11.91 0.57 -0.04
N ASN A 161 -11.73 1.74 -0.64
CA ASN A 161 -11.77 3.02 0.05
C ASN A 161 -12.99 3.80 -0.41
N LEU A 162 -13.78 4.25 0.55
CA LEU A 162 -14.95 5.11 0.34
C LEU A 162 -14.74 6.39 1.12
N ASN A 163 -14.94 7.52 0.46
CA ASN A 163 -14.84 8.82 1.10
C ASN A 163 -15.96 9.74 0.62
N SER A 164 -16.48 10.51 1.57
CA SER A 164 -17.55 11.47 1.35
C SER A 164 -17.28 12.70 2.20
N LYS A 165 -17.45 13.87 1.59
CA LYS A 165 -17.24 15.16 2.23
C LYS A 165 -18.32 16.12 1.79
N VAL A 166 -18.98 16.74 2.75
CA VAL A 166 -19.97 17.80 2.51
C VAL A 166 -19.54 19.03 3.29
N VAL A 167 -19.52 20.18 2.62
CA VAL A 167 -19.19 21.48 3.20
C VAL A 167 -20.36 22.41 2.95
N SER A 168 -20.89 22.97 4.03
CA SER A 168 -21.89 24.05 3.97
C SER A 168 -21.17 25.38 4.16
N ILE A 169 -21.47 26.33 3.29
CA ILE A 169 -20.98 27.70 3.36
C ILE A 169 -22.20 28.57 3.70
N PHE A 170 -22.15 29.21 4.87
CA PHE A 170 -23.17 30.14 5.37
C PHE A 170 -22.60 31.56 5.38
#